data_AF-H2ZP13-F1
#
_entry.id   AF-H2ZP13-F1
#
_cell.length_a   1.000
_cell.length_b   1.000
_cell.length_c   1.000
_cell.angle_alpha   90.00
_cell.angle_beta   90.00
_cell.angle_gamma   90.00
#
_symmetry.space_group_name_H-M   'P 1'
#
loop_
_entity.id
_entity.type
_entity.pdbx_description
1 polymer ?
#
loop_
_entity_poly.entity_id
_entity_poly.type
_entity_poly.pdbx_seq_one_letter_code
_entity_poly.pdbx_strand_id
1 'polypeptide(L)'
;MYAMKHSSITLVISPLVSLMDDQVHGLPKFLRATRLHSGMTKDQRENVMIEIQKGNVDILLVSPEALTSWAGMSPYYSPLAKLPPISFVCVDECHCLSEWSHSFRPSYLRVCKVLKDQLGIKCLVGLTATSTRSTCISVAKQLGITDFREGMILNMSLPRNLSLSISKDKYKDEALEMLLSGDRFRNLDSVIIYCTRRDEVVRVSSYLRTRLQREPAPFE
;
A
#
# COMPACT_ATOMS: atom_id res chain seq x y z
N MET A 1 9.50 -7.92 20.76
CA MET A 1 8.38 -7.45 19.91
C MET A 1 7.38 -6.72 20.79
N TYR A 2 6.77 -5.60 20.36
CA TYR A 2 5.81 -4.85 21.19
C TYR A 2 4.66 -5.75 21.68
N ALA A 3 4.13 -6.61 20.80
CA ALA A 3 3.10 -7.58 21.13
C ALA A 3 3.49 -8.54 22.27
N MET A 4 4.74 -9.01 22.28
CA MET A 4 5.26 -9.88 23.33
C MET A 4 5.58 -9.15 24.65
N LYS A 5 5.81 -7.83 24.60
CA LYS A 5 6.17 -7.03 25.79
C LYS A 5 4.97 -6.37 26.46
N HIS A 6 3.90 -6.07 25.71
CA HIS A 6 2.80 -5.24 26.18
C HIS A 6 1.40 -5.83 25.93
N SER A 7 1.29 -7.09 25.51
CA SER A 7 0.01 -7.75 25.18
C SER A 7 -0.87 -6.87 24.30
N SER A 8 -0.27 -6.37 23.22
CA SER A 8 -0.82 -5.33 22.36
C SER A 8 -0.65 -5.68 20.89
N ILE A 9 -1.42 -5.06 20.01
CA ILE A 9 -1.30 -5.24 18.56
C ILE A 9 -0.77 -3.99 17.88
N THR A 10 -0.33 -4.15 16.64
CA THR A 10 -0.03 -3.05 15.71
C THR A 10 -1.15 -2.97 14.68
N LEU A 11 -1.69 -1.76 14.45
CA LEU A 11 -2.65 -1.54 13.37
C LEU A 11 -1.93 -0.96 12.16
N VAL A 12 -2.17 -1.51 10.98
CA VAL A 12 -1.64 -1.01 9.71
C VAL A 12 -2.81 -0.63 8.81
N ILE A 13 -2.91 0.63 8.42
CA ILE A 13 -3.97 1.13 7.56
C ILE A 13 -3.42 1.22 6.15
N SER A 14 -3.94 0.42 5.22
CA SER A 14 -3.47 0.39 3.84
C SER A 14 -4.64 0.45 2.85
N PRO A 15 -4.54 1.19 1.73
CA PRO A 15 -5.66 1.41 0.81
C PRO A 15 -5.85 0.27 -0.20
N LEU A 16 -4.85 -0.61 -0.34
CA LEU A 16 -4.78 -1.62 -1.38
C LEU A 16 -4.93 -3.01 -0.76
N VAL A 17 -6.11 -3.60 -0.93
CA VAL A 17 -6.40 -4.96 -0.43
C VAL A 17 -5.41 -5.99 -0.99
N SER A 18 -5.03 -5.87 -2.27
CA SER A 18 -4.03 -6.75 -2.88
C SER A 18 -2.67 -6.67 -2.19
N LEU A 19 -2.25 -5.47 -1.76
CA LEU A 19 -0.99 -5.28 -1.04
C LEU A 19 -1.06 -5.87 0.37
N MET A 20 -2.23 -5.83 1.01
CA MET A 20 -2.43 -6.45 2.31
C MET A 20 -2.27 -7.97 2.25
N ASP A 21 -2.77 -8.60 1.20
CA ASP A 21 -2.57 -10.03 0.97
C ASP A 21 -1.07 -10.35 0.87
N ASP A 22 -0.34 -9.64 0.01
CA ASP A 22 1.10 -9.86 -0.15
C ASP A 22 1.87 -9.65 1.16
N GLN A 23 1.52 -8.61 1.93
CA GLN A 23 2.15 -8.33 3.21
C GLN A 23 1.87 -9.44 4.24
N VAL A 24 0.63 -9.93 4.35
CA VAL A 24 0.30 -11.01 5.28
C VAL A 24 1.07 -12.29 4.94
N HIS A 25 1.20 -12.64 3.65
CA HIS A 25 1.93 -13.84 3.22
C HIS A 25 3.45 -13.69 3.29
N GLY A 26 3.97 -12.48 3.09
CA GLY A 26 5.41 -12.18 3.09
C GLY A 26 6.02 -11.99 4.49
N LEU A 27 5.21 -11.98 5.54
CA LEU A 27 5.70 -11.78 6.90
C LEU A 27 6.48 -12.99 7.41
N PRO A 28 7.53 -12.78 8.21
CA PRO A 28 8.23 -13.86 8.89
C PRO A 28 7.27 -14.72 9.72
N LYS A 29 7.49 -16.05 9.73
CA LYS A 29 6.61 -17.02 10.41
C LYS A 29 6.37 -16.77 11.91
N PHE A 30 7.27 -16.02 12.56
CA PHE A 30 7.13 -15.66 13.97
C PHE A 30 6.20 -14.46 14.22
N LEU A 31 5.79 -13.75 13.18
CA LEU A 31 4.80 -12.68 13.23
C LEU A 31 3.46 -13.20 12.74
N ARG A 32 2.42 -12.99 13.54
CA ARG A 32 1.06 -13.37 13.17
C ARG A 32 0.35 -12.12 12.70
N ALA A 33 0.00 -12.08 11.42
CA ALA A 33 -0.75 -10.99 10.85
C ALA A 33 -2.06 -11.47 10.26
N THR A 34 -3.05 -10.59 10.30
CA THR A 34 -4.31 -10.79 9.60
C THR A 34 -4.74 -9.49 8.96
N ARG A 35 -5.74 -9.58 8.08
CA ARG A 35 -6.26 -8.44 7.35
C ARG A 35 -7.76 -8.30 7.50
N LEU A 36 -8.22 -7.08 7.36
CA LEU A 36 -9.61 -6.72 7.40
C LEU A 36 -9.96 -5.64 6.39
N HIS A 37 -10.87 -5.96 5.47
CA HIS A 37 -11.34 -5.02 4.45
C HIS A 37 -12.84 -5.21 4.16
N SER A 38 -13.43 -4.24 3.48
CA SER A 38 -14.88 -4.18 3.19
C SER A 38 -15.42 -5.36 2.37
N GLY A 39 -14.56 -6.00 1.57
CA GLY A 39 -14.91 -7.14 0.73
C GLY A 39 -15.03 -8.50 1.46
N MET A 40 -14.68 -8.57 2.74
CA MET A 40 -14.80 -9.80 3.52
C MET A 40 -16.25 -10.10 3.92
N THR A 41 -16.62 -11.37 3.98
CA THR A 41 -17.93 -11.81 4.50
C THR A 41 -18.03 -11.58 6.00
N LYS A 42 -19.26 -11.66 6.54
CA LYS A 42 -19.50 -11.51 7.98
C LYS A 42 -18.71 -12.56 8.78
N ASP A 43 -18.79 -13.83 8.40
CA ASP A 43 -18.12 -14.94 9.08
C ASP A 43 -16.59 -14.77 9.06
N GLN A 44 -16.03 -14.30 7.95
CA GLN A 44 -14.60 -14.00 7.85
C GLN A 44 -14.17 -12.91 8.84
N ARG A 45 -14.96 -11.83 8.96
CA ARG A 45 -14.66 -10.75 9.93
C ARG A 45 -14.81 -11.23 11.36
N GLU A 46 -15.82 -12.06 11.65
CA GLU A 46 -16.00 -12.65 12.99
C GLU A 46 -14.83 -13.56 13.36
N ASN A 47 -14.36 -14.41 12.44
CA ASN A 47 -13.18 -15.25 12.65
C ASN A 47 -11.92 -14.41 12.93
N VAL A 48 -11.70 -13.32 12.19
CA VAL A 48 -10.60 -12.39 12.47
C VAL A 48 -10.69 -11.83 13.88
N MET A 49 -11.88 -11.39 14.31
CA MET A 49 -12.07 -10.86 15.66
C MET A 49 -11.84 -11.91 16.75
N ILE A 50 -12.26 -13.17 16.51
CA ILE A 50 -12.00 -14.28 17.43
C ILE A 50 -10.49 -14.50 17.59
N GLU A 51 -9.73 -14.52 16.50
CA GLU A 51 -8.27 -14.71 16.57
C GLU A 51 -7.55 -13.54 17.24
N ILE A 52 -8.01 -12.30 17.01
CA ILE A 52 -7.51 -11.13 17.73
C ILE A 52 -7.74 -11.28 19.24
N GLN A 53 -8.94 -11.69 19.66
CA GLN A 53 -9.29 -11.86 21.07
C GLN A 53 -8.54 -13.01 21.76
N LYS A 54 -8.20 -14.07 21.02
CA LYS A 54 -7.34 -15.16 21.51
C LYS A 54 -5.88 -14.74 21.69
N GLY A 55 -5.49 -13.54 21.25
CA GLY A 55 -4.11 -13.09 21.24
C GLY A 55 -3.27 -13.77 20.15
N ASN A 56 -3.91 -14.24 19.07
CA ASN A 56 -3.28 -14.91 17.93
C ASN A 56 -2.85 -13.96 16.81
N VAL A 57 -2.93 -12.65 17.04
CA VAL A 57 -2.62 -11.62 16.06
C VAL A 57 -1.68 -10.60 16.69
N ASP A 58 -0.56 -10.33 16.03
CA ASP A 58 0.40 -9.29 16.40
C ASP A 58 0.21 -8.02 15.54
N ILE A 59 -0.21 -8.21 14.28
CA ILE A 59 -0.42 -7.13 13.29
C ILE A 59 -1.80 -7.28 12.63
N LEU A 60 -2.61 -6.23 12.69
CA LEU A 60 -3.88 -6.14 11.98
C LEU A 60 -3.76 -5.13 10.83
N LEU A 61 -3.85 -5.61 9.60
CA LEU A 61 -3.99 -4.75 8.43
C LEU A 61 -5.47 -4.41 8.24
N VAL A 62 -5.83 -3.13 8.16
CA VAL A 62 -7.22 -2.68 7.99
C VAL A 62 -7.37 -1.69 6.83
N SER A 63 -8.40 -1.85 6.00
CA SER A 63 -8.69 -0.85 4.98
C SER A 63 -9.35 0.39 5.61
N PRO A 64 -9.11 1.61 5.09
CA PRO A 64 -9.76 2.82 5.60
C PRO A 64 -11.29 2.70 5.67
N GLU A 65 -11.89 2.09 4.65
CA GLU A 65 -13.34 1.90 4.54
C GLU A 65 -13.86 0.94 5.61
N ALA A 66 -13.12 -0.13 5.91
CA ALA A 66 -13.52 -1.08 6.94
C ALA A 66 -13.40 -0.46 8.35
N LEU A 67 -12.31 0.27 8.62
CA LEU A 67 -12.13 0.97 9.89
C LEU A 67 -13.23 2.00 10.14
N THR A 68 -13.55 2.79 9.11
CA THR A 68 -14.60 3.82 9.20
C THR A 68 -16.00 3.24 9.29
N SER A 69 -16.25 2.09 8.65
CA SER A 69 -17.51 1.34 8.82
C SER A 69 -17.69 0.88 10.26
N TRP A 70 -16.65 0.30 10.87
CA TRP A 70 -16.70 -0.13 12.28
C TRP A 70 -16.88 1.04 13.25
N ALA A 71 -16.25 2.18 12.98
CA ALA A 71 -16.38 3.38 13.78
C ALA A 71 -17.76 4.04 13.72
N GLY A 72 -18.51 3.82 12.64
CA GLY A 72 -19.87 4.32 12.47
C GLY A 72 -20.92 3.49 13.22
N MET A 73 -20.55 2.32 13.73
CA MET A 73 -21.45 1.49 14.55
C MET A 73 -21.55 2.06 15.98
N SER A 74 -22.68 1.80 16.63
CA SER A 74 -22.85 2.15 18.05
C SER A 74 -21.70 1.56 18.90
N PRO A 75 -21.13 2.31 19.88
CA PRO A 75 -19.97 1.88 20.66
C PRO A 75 -20.12 0.50 21.31
N TYR A 76 -21.34 0.14 21.71
CA TYR A 76 -21.65 -1.16 22.30
C TYR A 76 -21.47 -2.35 21.35
N TYR A 77 -21.55 -2.11 20.04
CA TYR A 77 -21.50 -3.12 19.00
C TYR A 77 -20.28 -2.98 18.08
N SER A 78 -19.51 -1.90 18.21
CA SER A 78 -18.36 -1.64 17.37
C SER A 78 -17.27 -2.69 17.62
N PRO A 79 -16.76 -3.36 16.58
CA PRO A 79 -15.59 -4.25 16.71
C PRO A 79 -14.34 -3.53 17.24
N LEU A 80 -14.27 -2.20 17.10
CA LEU A 80 -13.17 -1.39 17.63
C LEU A 80 -13.04 -1.50 19.15
N ALA A 81 -14.16 -1.53 19.88
CA ALA A 81 -14.16 -1.65 21.33
C ALA A 81 -13.66 -3.02 21.84
N LYS A 82 -13.61 -4.01 20.94
CA LYS A 82 -13.17 -5.39 21.22
C LYS A 82 -11.69 -5.61 20.89
N LEU A 83 -11.01 -4.59 20.36
CA LEU A 83 -9.59 -4.70 20.04
C LEU A 83 -8.75 -4.67 21.33
N PRO A 84 -7.66 -5.47 21.40
CA PRO A 84 -6.67 -5.33 22.44
C PRO A 84 -5.96 -3.97 22.35
N PRO A 85 -5.18 -3.57 23.37
CA PRO A 85 -4.41 -2.34 23.33
C PRO A 85 -3.58 -2.23 22.05
N ILE A 86 -3.60 -1.05 21.41
CA ILE A 86 -2.87 -0.78 20.18
C ILE A 86 -1.58 -0.04 20.55
N SER A 87 -0.42 -0.61 20.18
CA SER A 87 0.89 -0.03 20.51
C SER A 87 1.17 1.25 19.73
N PHE A 88 0.99 1.15 18.41
CA PHE A 88 1.11 2.24 17.46
C PHE A 88 0.30 1.90 16.21
N VAL A 89 0.07 2.91 15.38
CA VAL A 89 -0.61 2.73 14.10
C VAL A 89 0.29 3.18 12.97
N CYS A 90 0.45 2.30 11.99
CA CYS A 90 1.10 2.60 10.72
C CYS A 90 0.04 3.01 9.70
N VAL A 91 0.20 4.17 9.06
CA VAL A 91 -0.66 4.65 7.97
C VAL A 91 0.15 4.54 6.69
N ASP A 92 -0.14 3.49 5.93
CA ASP A 92 0.45 3.24 4.62
C ASP A 92 -0.24 4.11 3.55
N GLU A 93 0.55 4.48 2.54
CA GLU A 93 0.21 5.50 1.54
C GLU A 93 -0.41 6.76 2.16
N CYS A 94 0.24 7.27 3.21
CA CYS A 94 -0.28 8.39 4.00
C CYS A 94 -0.50 9.66 3.15
N HIS A 95 0.07 9.73 1.95
CA HIS A 95 -0.22 10.79 0.98
C HIS A 95 -1.71 10.89 0.62
N CYS A 96 -2.50 9.82 0.73
CA CYS A 96 -3.94 9.81 0.47
C CYS A 96 -4.74 10.75 1.38
N LEU A 97 -4.15 11.21 2.49
CA LEU A 97 -4.73 12.18 3.42
C LEU A 97 -4.76 13.60 2.84
N SER A 98 -3.76 13.97 2.04
CA SER A 98 -3.67 15.32 1.50
C SER A 98 -4.57 15.49 0.27
N GLU A 99 -5.43 16.50 0.29
CA GLU A 99 -6.27 16.88 -0.86
C GLU A 99 -5.44 17.26 -2.10
N TRP A 100 -4.20 17.68 -1.88
CA TRP A 100 -3.22 18.01 -2.92
C TRP A 100 -2.50 16.79 -3.48
N SER A 101 -2.85 15.60 -3.02
CA SER A 101 -2.31 14.35 -3.54
C SER A 101 -3.11 13.87 -4.73
N HIS A 102 -2.40 13.35 -5.74
CA HIS A 102 -2.97 12.72 -6.93
C HIS A 102 -3.85 11.49 -6.61
N SER A 103 -3.72 10.94 -5.40
CA SER A 103 -4.45 9.76 -4.92
C SER A 103 -5.26 10.04 -3.64
N PHE A 104 -5.77 11.27 -3.47
CA PHE A 104 -6.59 11.64 -2.31
C PHE A 104 -7.78 10.67 -2.10
N ARG A 105 -7.99 10.21 -0.86
CA ARG A 105 -9.10 9.32 -0.48
C ARG A 105 -9.86 9.88 0.73
N PRO A 106 -11.14 10.28 0.56
CA PRO A 106 -11.94 10.83 1.67
C PRO A 106 -12.06 9.91 2.90
N SER A 107 -11.96 8.59 2.72
CA SER A 107 -11.99 7.62 3.82
C SER A 107 -10.86 7.85 4.84
N TYR A 108 -9.70 8.34 4.41
CA TYR A 108 -8.55 8.63 5.28
C TYR A 108 -8.78 9.81 6.24
N LEU A 109 -9.58 10.81 5.85
CA LEU A 109 -9.90 11.93 6.75
C LEU A 109 -10.67 11.43 7.98
N ARG A 110 -11.60 10.49 7.76
CA ARG A 110 -12.35 9.86 8.86
C ARG A 110 -11.47 8.95 9.70
N VAL A 111 -10.54 8.22 9.07
CA VAL A 111 -9.55 7.38 9.80
C VAL A 111 -8.84 8.19 10.87
N CYS A 112 -8.32 9.38 10.57
CA CYS A 112 -7.60 10.20 11.56
C CYS A 112 -8.45 10.50 12.80
N LYS A 113 -9.74 10.80 12.58
CA LYS A 113 -10.69 11.06 13.66
C LYS A 113 -10.93 9.81 14.51
N VAL A 114 -11.11 8.66 13.86
CA VAL A 114 -11.29 7.37 14.55
C VAL A 114 -10.08 7.02 15.42
N LEU A 115 -8.87 7.18 14.87
CA LEU A 115 -7.64 6.87 15.58
C LEU A 115 -7.46 7.72 16.83
N LYS A 116 -7.77 9.02 16.77
CA LYS A 116 -7.61 9.94 17.90
C LYS A 116 -8.76 9.83 18.89
N ASP A 117 -9.98 10.00 18.40
CA ASP A 117 -11.15 10.25 19.26
C ASP A 117 -11.74 8.95 19.83
N GLN A 118 -11.68 7.84 19.08
CA GLN A 118 -12.27 6.57 19.48
C GLN A 118 -11.23 5.59 20.02
N LEU A 119 -10.07 5.48 19.36
CA LEU A 119 -9.01 4.54 19.73
C LEU A 119 -7.92 5.13 20.64
N GLY A 120 -7.90 6.46 20.83
CA GLY A 120 -6.95 7.13 21.72
C GLY A 120 -5.48 6.93 21.33
N ILE A 121 -5.19 6.74 20.04
CA ILE A 121 -3.85 6.43 19.54
C ILE A 121 -2.92 7.62 19.72
N LYS A 122 -1.77 7.37 20.36
CA LYS A 122 -0.73 8.38 20.62
C LYS A 122 0.47 8.29 19.68
N CYS A 123 0.78 7.10 19.17
CA CYS A 123 1.93 6.86 18.31
C CYS A 123 1.47 6.51 16.89
N LEU A 124 1.84 7.35 15.93
CA LEU A 124 1.49 7.22 14.52
C LEU A 124 2.75 7.23 13.67
N VAL A 125 2.83 6.33 12.70
CA VAL A 125 3.88 6.29 11.69
C VAL A 125 3.21 6.41 10.32
N GLY A 126 3.52 7.48 9.58
CA GLY A 126 3.05 7.66 8.20
C GLY A 126 4.10 7.21 7.21
N LEU A 127 3.75 6.31 6.28
CA LEU A 127 4.63 5.82 5.22
C LEU A 127 4.09 6.25 3.86
N THR A 128 4.97 6.75 2.99
CA THR A 128 4.65 7.06 1.60
C THR A 128 5.92 7.03 0.77
N ALA A 129 5.85 6.50 -0.44
CA ALA A 129 6.98 6.49 -1.37
C ALA A 129 7.07 7.78 -2.20
N THR A 130 5.93 8.42 -2.49
CA THR A 130 5.83 9.53 -3.44
C THR A 130 5.10 10.71 -2.82
N SER A 131 5.84 11.69 -2.30
CA SER A 131 5.24 12.91 -1.75
C SER A 131 6.17 14.09 -1.81
N THR A 132 5.60 15.25 -2.11
CA THR A 132 6.33 16.52 -1.97
C THR A 132 6.43 16.89 -0.50
N ARG A 133 7.39 17.75 -0.15
CA ARG A 133 7.53 18.24 1.23
C ARG A 133 6.25 18.93 1.74
N SER A 134 5.54 19.68 0.89
CA SER A 134 4.27 20.32 1.26
C SER A 134 3.18 19.29 1.53
N THR A 135 3.09 18.23 0.73
CA THR A 135 2.21 17.07 0.98
C THR A 135 2.53 16.43 2.34
N CYS A 136 3.81 16.13 2.63
CA CYS A 136 4.21 15.53 3.90
C CYS A 136 3.82 16.40 5.11
N ILE A 137 4.01 17.71 5.03
CA ILE A 137 3.59 18.66 6.08
C ILE A 137 2.06 18.65 6.25
N SER A 138 1.31 18.62 5.15
CA SER A 138 -0.16 18.52 5.17
C SER A 138 -0.62 17.23 5.86
N VAL A 139 -0.02 16.09 5.49
CA VAL A 139 -0.30 14.78 6.09
C VAL A 139 0.03 14.77 7.58
N ALA A 140 1.20 15.27 7.98
CA ALA A 140 1.60 15.36 9.38
C ALA A 140 0.60 16.16 10.23
N LYS A 141 0.14 17.32 9.71
CA LYS A 141 -0.89 18.13 10.36
C LYS A 141 -2.20 17.37 10.55
N GLN A 142 -2.67 16.65 9.52
CA GLN A 142 -3.91 15.86 9.62
C GLN A 142 -3.78 14.71 10.61
N LEU A 143 -2.65 14.00 10.58
CA LEU A 143 -2.32 12.95 11.55
C LEU A 143 -2.09 13.51 12.97
N GLY A 144 -1.90 14.82 13.13
CA GLY A 144 -1.62 15.47 14.41
C GLY A 144 -0.22 15.17 14.94
N ILE A 145 0.73 14.92 14.04
CA ILE A 145 2.14 14.70 14.37
C ILE A 145 2.75 16.08 14.62
N THR A 146 3.04 16.39 15.89
CA THR A 146 3.50 17.71 16.33
C THR A 146 5.01 17.90 16.17
N ASP A 147 5.77 16.82 16.26
CA ASP A 147 7.23 16.72 16.14
C ASP A 147 7.71 16.45 14.71
N PHE A 148 6.85 16.66 13.70
CA PHE A 148 7.13 16.32 12.30
C PHE A 148 8.39 16.97 11.71
N ARG A 149 8.91 18.05 12.32
CA ARG A 149 10.16 18.67 11.87
C ARG A 149 11.38 17.77 12.10
N GLU A 150 11.36 17.00 13.19
CA GLU A 150 12.43 16.06 13.57
C GLU A 150 12.08 14.63 13.11
N GLY A 151 10.79 14.26 13.14
CA GLY A 151 10.33 12.92 12.76
C GLY A 151 10.15 12.67 11.25
N MET A 152 10.23 13.71 10.40
CA MET A 152 10.03 13.56 8.95
C MET A 152 11.35 13.21 8.24
N ILE A 153 11.44 11.96 7.79
CA ILE A 153 12.55 11.47 6.97
C ILE A 153 12.14 11.60 5.50
N LEU A 154 12.85 12.42 4.73
CA LEU A 154 12.64 12.59 3.29
C LEU A 154 13.86 12.11 2.52
N ASN A 155 13.68 11.12 1.64
CA ASN A 155 14.67 10.75 0.65
C ASN A 155 14.08 10.88 -0.75
N MET A 156 14.49 11.93 -1.46
CA MET A 156 13.95 12.29 -2.78
C MET A 156 14.93 12.02 -3.93
N SER A 157 16.09 11.39 -3.66
CA SER A 157 17.09 11.16 -4.71
C SER A 157 16.69 9.99 -5.60
N LEU A 158 16.67 10.21 -6.91
CA LEU A 158 16.59 9.12 -7.87
C LEU A 158 17.83 8.21 -7.76
N PRO A 159 17.67 6.88 -7.87
CA PRO A 159 18.80 5.97 -7.92
C PRO A 159 19.73 6.32 -9.10
N ARG A 160 21.04 6.28 -8.87
CA ARG A 160 22.05 6.62 -9.91
C ARG A 160 22.12 5.61 -11.05
N ASN A 161 21.58 4.40 -10.84
CA ASN A 161 21.51 3.34 -11.84
C ASN A 161 20.31 3.46 -12.78
N LEU A 162 19.54 4.55 -12.72
CA LEU A 162 18.40 4.79 -13.62
C LEU A 162 18.82 5.68 -14.80
N SER A 163 18.71 5.14 -16.02
CA SER A 163 18.94 5.90 -17.26
C SER A 163 17.61 6.26 -17.92
N LEU A 164 17.26 7.54 -17.91
CA LEU A 164 16.01 8.05 -18.47
C LEU A 164 16.20 8.54 -19.91
N SER A 165 15.23 8.26 -20.79
CA SER A 165 15.20 8.75 -22.17
C SER A 165 13.77 9.01 -22.62
N ILE A 166 13.59 10.00 -23.49
CA ILE A 166 12.28 10.42 -24.01
C ILE A 166 12.37 10.51 -25.54
N SER A 167 11.36 9.99 -26.24
CA SER A 167 11.21 10.08 -27.69
C SER A 167 9.80 10.57 -28.05
N LYS A 168 9.62 11.01 -29.30
CA LYS A 168 8.33 11.40 -29.87
C LYS A 168 8.12 10.65 -31.18
N ASP A 169 7.59 9.45 -31.07
CA ASP A 169 7.43 8.54 -32.21
C ASP A 169 6.09 8.71 -32.90
N LYS A 170 6.11 8.74 -34.25
CA LYS A 170 4.90 8.81 -35.08
C LYS A 170 4.13 7.48 -35.06
N TYR A 171 4.86 6.38 -35.06
CA TYR A 171 4.34 5.02 -35.05
C TYR A 171 4.89 4.28 -33.82
N LYS A 172 4.06 4.19 -32.77
CA LYS A 172 4.52 3.79 -31.43
C LYS A 172 4.85 2.31 -31.32
N ASP A 173 4.14 1.45 -32.05
CA ASP A 173 4.30 0.00 -31.96
C ASP A 173 5.64 -0.42 -32.60
N GLU A 174 5.95 0.12 -33.78
CA GLU A 174 7.22 -0.09 -34.49
C GLU A 174 8.39 0.51 -33.73
N ALA A 175 8.21 1.70 -33.13
CA ALA A 175 9.22 2.30 -32.28
C ALA A 175 9.52 1.44 -31.04
N LEU A 176 8.48 0.86 -30.43
CA LEU A 176 8.63 -0.06 -29.30
C LEU A 176 9.35 -1.35 -29.71
N GLU A 177 9.02 -1.91 -30.87
CA GLU A 177 9.71 -3.09 -31.42
C GLU A 177 11.21 -2.81 -31.64
N MET A 178 11.54 -1.69 -32.28
CA MET A 178 12.93 -1.27 -32.49
C MET A 178 13.65 -1.02 -31.17
N LEU A 179 12.98 -0.39 -30.20
CA LEU A 179 13.55 -0.10 -28.89
C LEU A 179 13.92 -1.39 -28.16
N LEU A 180 13.00 -2.36 -28.13
CA LEU A 180 13.19 -3.66 -27.46
C LEU A 180 14.23 -4.54 -28.16
N SER A 181 14.35 -4.43 -29.49
CA SER A 181 15.34 -5.18 -30.28
C SER A 181 16.72 -4.54 -30.32
N GLY A 182 16.83 -3.27 -29.92
CA GLY A 182 18.09 -2.54 -29.89
C GLY A 182 19.04 -3.03 -28.79
N ASP A 183 20.34 -2.76 -28.97
CA ASP A 183 21.42 -3.22 -28.06
C ASP A 183 21.16 -2.91 -26.58
N ARG A 184 20.47 -1.80 -26.30
CA ARG A 184 20.16 -1.35 -24.93
C ARG A 184 19.14 -2.24 -24.21
N PHE A 185 18.19 -2.84 -24.93
CA PHE A 185 17.07 -3.58 -24.32
C PHE A 185 17.04 -5.06 -24.70
N ARG A 186 17.69 -5.47 -25.81
CA ARG A 186 17.60 -6.84 -26.34
C ARG A 186 17.99 -7.93 -25.33
N ASN A 187 18.96 -7.63 -24.46
CA ASN A 187 19.52 -8.52 -23.45
C ASN A 187 18.82 -8.39 -22.08
N LEU A 188 17.74 -7.61 -21.98
CA LEU A 188 16.96 -7.50 -20.75
C LEU A 188 15.88 -8.58 -20.75
N ASP A 189 15.79 -9.35 -19.67
CA ASP A 189 14.80 -10.41 -19.51
C ASP A 189 13.57 -9.98 -18.70
N SER A 190 13.60 -8.78 -18.14
CA SER A 190 12.51 -8.22 -17.34
C SER A 190 12.23 -6.79 -17.76
N VAL A 191 11.10 -6.60 -18.47
CA VAL A 191 10.66 -5.31 -18.98
C VAL A 191 9.20 -5.10 -18.59
N ILE A 192 8.90 -3.91 -18.06
CA ILE A 192 7.54 -3.49 -17.73
C ILE A 192 7.11 -2.40 -18.71
N ILE A 193 5.98 -2.60 -19.38
CA ILE A 193 5.41 -1.65 -20.33
C ILE A 193 4.07 -1.16 -19.75
N TYR A 194 4.02 0.12 -19.39
CA TYR A 194 2.79 0.75 -18.89
C TYR A 194 1.96 1.32 -20.04
N CYS A 195 0.69 0.94 -20.08
CA CYS A 195 -0.30 1.51 -21.01
C CYS A 195 -1.41 2.23 -20.23
N THR A 196 -2.03 3.23 -20.85
CA THR A 196 -3.09 4.03 -20.20
C THR A 196 -4.37 3.24 -19.94
N ARG A 197 -4.71 2.28 -20.81
CA ARG A 197 -5.97 1.52 -20.76
C ARG A 197 -5.70 0.01 -20.84
N ARG A 198 -6.63 -0.79 -20.29
CA ARG A 198 -6.50 -2.25 -20.24
C ARG A 198 -6.56 -2.91 -21.61
N ASP A 199 -7.40 -2.40 -22.51
CA ASP A 199 -7.48 -2.87 -23.90
C ASP A 199 -6.17 -2.65 -24.66
N GLU A 200 -5.49 -1.51 -24.43
CA GLU A 200 -4.15 -1.26 -24.97
C GLU A 200 -3.11 -2.25 -24.47
N VAL A 201 -3.15 -2.63 -23.19
CA VAL A 201 -2.26 -3.68 -22.64
C VAL A 201 -2.44 -5.00 -23.41
N VAL A 202 -3.69 -5.39 -23.67
CA VAL A 202 -3.99 -6.63 -24.41
C VAL A 202 -3.52 -6.53 -25.86
N ARG A 203 -3.73 -5.39 -26.51
CA ARG A 203 -3.29 -5.14 -27.89
C ARG A 203 -1.76 -5.18 -28.03
N VAL A 204 -1.06 -4.40 -27.21
CA VAL A 204 0.41 -4.29 -27.24
C VAL A 204 1.06 -5.63 -26.88
N SER A 205 0.58 -6.32 -25.84
CA SER A 205 1.13 -7.63 -25.47
C SER A 205 0.97 -8.68 -26.58
N SER A 206 -0.15 -8.65 -27.31
CA SER A 206 -0.40 -9.57 -28.44
C SER A 206 0.47 -9.24 -29.65
N TYR A 207 0.65 -7.94 -29.94
CA TYR A 207 1.56 -7.48 -30.98
C TYR A 207 3.00 -7.93 -30.71
N LEU A 208 3.52 -7.71 -29.49
CA LEU A 208 4.88 -8.08 -29.12
C LEU A 208 5.10 -9.59 -29.12
N ARG A 209 4.15 -10.40 -28.63
CA ARG A 209 4.24 -11.87 -28.68
C ARG A 209 4.33 -12.41 -30.12
N THR A 210 3.73 -11.71 -31.07
CA THR A 210 3.74 -12.11 -32.48
C THR A 210 5.04 -11.70 -33.17
N ARG A 211 5.56 -10.51 -32.85
CA ARG A 211 6.74 -9.93 -33.53
C ARG A 211 8.08 -10.32 -32.92
N LEU A 212 8.15 -10.48 -31.59
CA LEU A 212 9.38 -10.75 -30.85
C LEU A 212 9.48 -12.21 -30.40
N GLN A 213 9.15 -13.16 -31.28
CA GLN A 213 9.37 -14.57 -30.97
C GLN A 213 10.86 -14.82 -30.76
N ARG A 214 11.29 -14.90 -29.49
CA ARG A 214 12.64 -15.35 -29.15
C ARG A 214 12.74 -16.83 -29.53
N GLU A 215 13.78 -17.21 -30.25
CA GLU A 215 14.14 -18.62 -30.38
C GLU A 215 14.31 -19.20 -28.96
N PRO A 216 13.81 -20.42 -28.69
CA PRO A 216 14.02 -21.05 -27.40
C PRO A 216 15.52 -21.12 -27.13
N ALA A 217 15.95 -20.64 -25.96
CA ALA A 217 17.34 -20.78 -25.52
C ALA A 217 17.72 -22.26 -25.62
N PRO A 218 18.88 -22.61 -26.23
CA PRO A 218 19.34 -23.99 -26.22
C PRO A 218 19.47 -24.44 -24.77
N PHE A 219 18.89 -25.60 -24.47
CA PHE A 219 19.03 -26.25 -23.17
C PHE A 219 20.53 -26.51 -22.92
N GLU A 220 21.12 -25.83 -21.94
CA GLU A 220 22.36 -26.26 -21.28
C GLU A 220 22.01 -27.01 -19.98
#